data_AF-A0A925HZI5-F1
#
_entry.id   AF-A0A925HZI5-F1
#
_cell.length_a   1.000
_cell.length_b   1.000
_cell.length_c   1.000
_cell.angle_alpha   90.00
_cell.angle_beta   90.00
_cell.angle_gamma   90.00
#
_symmetry.space_group_name_H-M   'P 1'
#
loop_
_entity.id
_entity.type
_entity.pdbx_description
1 polymer ?
#
loop_
_entity_poly.entity_id
_entity_poly.type
_entity_poly.pdbx_seq_one_letter_code
_entity_poly.pdbx_strand_id
1 'polypeptide(L)' 'MVLFAGILNSQLWHLVPLILAVSLVYGATRHELLGPILHHAWKTTVWMLTFMGVIFAALFVLSFWL' A
#
# COMPACT_ATOMS: atom_id res chain seq x y z
N MET A 1 15.47 -14.13 6.02
CA MET A 1 15.45 -13.37 7.29
C MET A 1 15.59 -11.86 7.11
N VAL A 2 16.40 -11.37 6.16
CA VAL A 2 16.66 -9.93 5.94
C VAL A 2 15.40 -9.10 5.64
N LEU A 3 14.44 -9.63 4.88
CA LEU A 3 13.20 -8.91 4.53
C LEU A 3 12.30 -8.60 5.74
N PHE A 4 12.24 -9.48 6.74
CA PHE A 4 11.46 -9.26 7.97
C PHE A 4 12.15 -8.27 8.93
N ALA A 5 13.49 -8.22 8.93
CA ALA A 5 14.24 -7.30 9.78
C ALA A 5 13.94 -5.81 9.47
N GLY A 6 13.53 -5.51 8.23
CA GLY A 6 13.16 -4.16 7.82
C GLY A 6 11.79 -3.69 8.30
N ILE A 7 10.89 -4.59 8.73
CA ILE A 7 9.48 -4.26 9.03
C ILE A 7 9.33 -3.24 10.17
N LEU A 8 10.23 -3.28 11.16
CA LEU A 8 10.22 -2.35 12.29
C LEU A 8 11.07 -1.09 12.04
N ASN A 9 11.62 -0.92 10.84
CA ASN A 9 12.40 0.27 10.48
C ASN A 9 11.49 1.50 10.45
N SER A 10 11.93 2.61 11.07
CA SER A 10 11.19 3.89 11.14
C SER A 10 10.72 4.41 9.79
N GLN A 11 11.36 4.03 8.68
CA GLN A 11 10.93 4.42 7.34
C GLN A 11 9.61 3.79 6.91
N LEU A 12 9.33 2.52 7.23
CA LEU A 12 8.11 1.85 6.77
C LEU A 12 6.85 2.38 7.47
N TRP A 13 6.98 2.98 8.64
CA TRP A 13 5.88 3.68 9.32
C TRP A 13 5.28 4.81 8.48
N HIS A 14 6.05 5.40 7.57
CA HIS A 14 5.56 6.45 6.66
C HIS A 14 4.64 5.90 5.58
N LEU A 15 4.56 4.59 5.39
CA LEU A 15 3.64 3.97 4.43
C LEU A 15 2.18 4.23 4.79
N VAL A 16 1.84 4.24 6.09
CA VAL A 16 0.46 4.45 6.55
C VAL A 16 -0.07 5.83 6.13
N PRO A 17 0.57 6.96 6.51
CA PRO A 17 0.09 8.28 6.10
C PRO A 17 0.19 8.48 4.58
N LEU A 18 1.18 7.89 3.91
CA LEU A 18 1.34 7.99 2.46
C LEU A 18 0.18 7.32 1.71
N ILE A 19 -0.13 6.06 2.04
CA ILE A 19 -1.20 5.30 1.38
C ILE A 19 -2.56 5.96 1.63
N LEU A 20 -2.80 6.43 2.86
CA LEU A 20 -4.02 7.16 3.21
C LEU A 20 -4.16 8.45 2.39
N ALA A 21 -3.11 9.29 2.34
CA ALA A 21 -3.14 10.53 1.61
C ALA A 21 -3.38 10.31 0.11
N VAL A 22 -2.62 9.41 -0.53
CA VAL A 22 -2.74 9.13 -1.97
C VAL A 22 -4.12 8.56 -2.32
N SER A 23 -4.62 7.62 -1.52
CA SER A 23 -5.91 6.98 -1.77
C SER A 23 -7.07 7.95 -1.60
N LEU A 24 -7.03 8.79 -0.56
CA LEU A 24 -8.08 9.77 -0.30
C LEU A 24 -8.10 10.88 -1.36
N VAL A 25 -6.93 11.42 -1.74
CA VAL A 25 -6.83 12.43 -2.80
C VAL A 25 -7.36 11.86 -4.11
N TYR A 26 -6.97 10.63 -4.46
CA TYR A 26 -7.48 9.97 -5.66
C TYR A 26 -9.02 9.83 -5.64
N GLY A 27 -9.60 9.41 -4.53
CA GLY A 27 -11.05 9.30 -4.37
C GLY A 27 -11.78 10.66 -4.45
N ALA A 28 -11.21 11.69 -3.83
CA ALA A 28 -11.76 13.04 -3.74
C ALA A 28 -11.72 13.82 -5.06
N THR A 29 -10.79 13.51 -5.97
CA THR A 29 -10.73 14.19 -7.29
C THR A 29 -11.90 13.87 -8.22
N ARG A 30 -12.60 12.75 -8.01
CA ARG A 30 -13.65 12.28 -8.93
C ARG A 30 -15.07 12.43 -8.40
N HIS A 31 -15.23 12.58 -7.09
CA HIS A 31 -16.54 12.60 -6.45
C HIS A 31 -16.57 13.63 -5.32
N GLU A 32 -17.70 14.31 -5.20
CA GLU A 32 -17.98 15.27 -4.13
C GLU A 32 -18.67 14.63 -2.91
N LEU A 33 -19.28 13.46 -3.10
CA LEU A 33 -19.97 12.71 -2.05
C LEU A 33 -18.98 11.82 -1.28
N LEU A 34 -19.05 11.88 0.06
CA LEU A 34 -18.16 11.12 0.95
C LEU A 34 -18.19 9.60 0.73
N GLY A 35 -19.37 9.03 0.45
CA GLY A 35 -19.51 7.59 0.19
C GLY A 35 -18.68 7.10 -1.00
N PRO A 36 -18.90 7.65 -2.21
CA PRO A 36 -18.08 7.34 -3.38
C PRO A 36 -16.58 7.62 -3.20
N ILE A 37 -16.21 8.69 -2.48
CA ILE A 37 -14.81 9.01 -2.17
C ILE A 37 -14.15 7.87 -1.39
N LEU A 38 -14.77 7.44 -0.28
CA LEU A 38 -14.24 6.37 0.56
C LEU A 38 -14.20 5.02 -0.17
N HIS A 39 -15.20 4.71 -0.99
CA HIS A 39 -15.21 3.49 -1.79
C HIS A 39 -14.05 3.45 -2.80
N HIS A 40 -13.80 4.56 -3.50
CA HIS A 40 -12.69 4.64 -4.46
C HIS A 40 -11.35 4.65 -3.75
N ALA A 41 -11.23 5.39 -2.64
CA ALA A 41 -10.03 5.40 -1.82
C ALA A 41 -9.69 3.98 -1.32
N TRP A 42 -10.67 3.24 -0.80
CA TRP A 42 -10.48 1.86 -0.37
C TRP A 42 -10.04 0.96 -1.51
N LYS A 43 -10.70 1.04 -2.68
CA LYS A 43 -10.32 0.25 -3.85
C LYS A 43 -8.87 0.54 -4.28
N THR A 44 -8.46 1.80 -4.24
CA THR A 44 -7.09 2.24 -4.56
C THR A 44 -6.08 1.74 -3.52
N THR A 45 -6.40 1.81 -2.22
CA THR A 45 -5.58 1.25 -1.14
C THR A 45 -5.37 -0.26 -1.33
N VAL A 46 -6.44 -1.00 -1.58
CA VAL A 46 -6.37 -2.46 -1.79
C VAL A 46 -5.50 -2.77 -3.01
N TRP A 47 -5.72 -2.11 -4.15
CA TRP A 47 -4.91 -2.33 -5.35
C TRP A 47 -3.42 -2.04 -5.13
N MET A 48 -3.10 -0.94 -4.44
CA MET A 48 -1.71 -0.57 -4.15
C MET A 48 -1.02 -1.60 -3.25
N LEU A 49 -1.70 -2.03 -2.18
CA LEU A 49 -1.19 -3.05 -1.26
C LEU A 49 -1.05 -4.41 -1.94
N THR A 50 -2.01 -4.80 -2.79
CA THR A 50 -1.92 -6.05 -3.55
C THR A 50 -0.74 -6.02 -4.52
N PHE A 51 -0.58 -4.94 -5.30
CA PHE A 51 0.51 -4.83 -6.26
C PHE A 51 1.88 -4.86 -5.57
N MET A 52 2.07 -4.05 -4.52
CA MET A 52 3.30 -4.07 -3.72
C MET A 52 3.52 -5.42 -3.02
N GLY A 53 2.46 -6.03 -2.51
CA GLY A 53 2.50 -7.34 -1.87
C GLY A 53 2.90 -8.46 -2.82
N VAL A 54 2.45 -8.44 -4.07
CA VAL A 54 2.85 -9.41 -5.10
C VAL A 54 4.35 -9.28 -5.41
N ILE A 55 4.86 -8.05 -5.56
CA ILE A 55 6.30 -7.83 -5.76
C ILE A 55 7.08 -8.33 -4.55
N PHE A 56 6.64 -8.00 -3.34
CA PHE A 56 7.26 -8.48 -2.12
C PHE A 56 7.27 -10.01 -2.03
N ALA A 57 6.17 -10.67 -2.39
CA ALA A 57 6.07 -12.13 -2.41
C ALA A 57 7.04 -12.74 -3.44
N ALA A 58 7.14 -12.17 -4.64
CA ALA A 58 8.09 -12.61 -5.65
C ALA A 58 9.55 -12.49 -5.16
N LEU A 59 9.91 -11.34 -4.58
CA LEU A 59 11.23 -11.12 -3.99
C LEU A 59 11.50 -12.06 -2.82
N PHE A 60 10.49 -12.34 -2.00
CA PHE A 60 10.59 -13.28 -0.88
C PHE A 60 10.88 -14.70 -1.36
N VAL A 61 10.18 -15.16 -2.41
CA VAL A 61 10.44 -16.47 -3.03
C VAL A 61 11.86 -16.54 -3.61
N LEU A 62 12.29 -15.51 -4.33
CA LEU A 62 13.66 -15.44 -4.87
C LEU A 62 14.72 -15.44 -3.77
N SER A 63 14.45 -14.81 -2.63
CA SER A 63 15.34 -14.78 -1.48
C SER A 63 15.55 -16.15 -0.80
N PHE A 64 14.73 -17.17 -1.08
CA PHE A 64 15.03 -18.53 -0.60
C PHE A 64 16.03 -19.26 -1.48
N TRP A 65 16.17 -18.81 -2.73
CA TRP A 65 17.00 -19.44 -3.74
C TRP A 65 18.40 -18.79 -3.83
N LEU A 66 18.49 -17.51 -3.45
CA LEU A 66 19.71 -16.72 -3.24
C LEU A 66 20.24 -16.90 -1.81
#